data_AF-G7H3W6-F1
#
_entry.id   AF-G7H3W6-F1
#
_cell.length_a   1.000
_cell.length_b   1.000
_cell.length_c   1.000
_cell.angle_alpha   90.00
_cell.angle_beta   90.00
_cell.angle_gamma   90.00
#
_symmetry.space_group_name_H-M   'P 1'
#
loop_
_entity.id
_entity.type
_entity.pdbx_description
1 polymer ?
#
loop_
_entity_poly.entity_id
_entity_poly.type
_entity_poly.pdbx_seq_one_letter_code
_entity_poly.pdbx_strand_id
1 'polypeptide(L)'
;MRRTICALAAGALAVGAGCAAPAPAPAIPEPYWLVATGCAVGAVLPAVDALVATGLRDTGYRRIVVESCAASVDRVAAEDAVRARGVALSTSMPERGALIRLRDTSSPVALRTELTAALMASRPWVLSGPPGELSPTTRAVVANEDVLELVRDERAARGGTVRENADEVIRSRANGLKGLIVALTNRRDQPADVTVAVGALGLSGTIRGFDAWSGQRFEWRDGRLGGLVGAGDTLLIRIT
;
A
#
# COMPACT_ATOMS: atom_id res chain seq x y z
N MET A 1 -51.15 56.27 31.81
CA MET A 1 -49.85 55.84 32.37
C MET A 1 -49.84 54.32 32.45
N ARG A 2 -48.69 53.70 32.12
CA ARG A 2 -48.34 52.26 32.11
C ARG A 2 -48.95 51.39 30.99
N ARG A 3 -48.02 50.99 30.09
CA ARG A 3 -48.13 50.06 28.96
C ARG A 3 -48.02 48.62 29.47
N THR A 4 -48.78 47.70 28.88
CA THR A 4 -48.46 46.26 28.89
C THR A 4 -48.90 45.69 27.54
N ILE A 5 -47.92 45.36 26.70
CA ILE A 5 -48.11 44.76 25.37
C ILE A 5 -47.92 43.24 25.54
N CYS A 6 -48.96 42.47 25.25
CA CYS A 6 -48.89 41.01 25.14
C CYS A 6 -48.08 40.63 23.90
N ALA A 7 -47.01 39.86 24.11
CA ALA A 7 -46.19 39.30 23.03
C ALA A 7 -46.93 38.14 22.34
N LEU A 8 -46.95 38.19 21.00
CA LEU A 8 -47.40 37.10 20.13
C LEU A 8 -46.43 35.92 20.20
N ALA A 9 -47.00 34.72 20.29
CA ALA A 9 -46.29 33.46 20.11
C ALA A 9 -45.96 33.23 18.63
N ALA A 10 -44.69 33.03 18.31
CA ALA A 10 -44.23 32.51 17.04
C ALA A 10 -43.70 31.09 17.25
N GLY A 11 -44.40 30.10 16.69
CA GLY A 11 -43.97 28.71 16.67
C GLY A 11 -42.75 28.53 15.76
N ALA A 12 -41.64 28.09 16.33
CA ALA A 12 -40.46 27.68 15.58
C ALA A 12 -40.51 26.17 15.33
N LEU A 13 -40.66 25.79 14.05
CA LEU A 13 -40.40 24.44 13.56
C LEU A 13 -38.89 24.17 13.68
N ALA A 14 -38.51 23.25 14.58
CA ALA A 14 -37.16 22.75 14.68
C ALA A 14 -36.88 21.78 13.52
N VAL A 15 -36.12 22.23 12.53
CA VAL A 15 -35.51 21.34 11.52
C VAL A 15 -34.35 20.64 12.20
N GLY A 16 -34.52 19.35 12.49
CA GLY A 16 -33.44 18.50 13.00
C GLY A 16 -32.37 18.33 11.92
N ALA A 17 -31.31 19.13 11.98
CA ALA A 17 -30.07 18.83 11.30
C ALA A 17 -29.45 17.60 11.96
N GLY A 18 -29.73 16.42 11.42
CA GLY A 18 -29.01 15.21 11.79
C GLY A 18 -27.54 15.39 11.43
N CYS A 19 -26.68 15.57 12.43
CA CYS A 19 -25.24 15.46 12.27
C CYS A 19 -24.93 14.03 11.82
N ALA A 20 -24.82 13.81 10.50
CA ALA A 20 -24.17 12.62 9.99
C ALA A 20 -22.74 12.64 10.54
N ALA A 21 -22.39 11.65 11.36
CA ALA A 21 -21.01 11.47 11.79
C ALA A 21 -20.13 11.39 10.52
N PRO A 22 -18.98 12.09 10.48
CA PRO A 22 -18.07 11.96 9.36
C PRO A 22 -17.75 10.47 9.18
N ALA A 23 -17.76 10.02 7.92
CA ALA A 23 -17.36 8.66 7.61
C ALA A 23 -15.99 8.41 8.26
N PRO A 24 -15.79 7.25 8.92
CA PRO A 24 -14.51 6.92 9.51
C PRO A 24 -13.43 7.06 8.43
N ALA A 25 -12.29 7.65 8.80
CA ALA A 25 -11.15 7.74 7.91
C ALA A 25 -10.86 6.32 7.36
N PRO A 26 -10.58 6.18 6.05
CA PRO A 26 -10.21 4.89 5.51
C PRO A 26 -9.02 4.36 6.32
N ALA A 27 -9.09 3.09 6.72
CA ALA A 27 -7.97 2.46 7.41
C ALA A 27 -6.71 2.62 6.55
N ILE A 28 -5.62 3.10 7.17
CA ILE A 28 -4.33 3.23 6.51
C ILE A 28 -4.01 1.88 5.85
N PRO A 29 -3.75 1.83 4.53
CA PRO A 29 -3.43 0.57 3.88
C PRO A 29 -2.13 0.02 4.45
N GLU A 30 -2.21 -1.07 5.20
CA GLU A 30 -1.04 -1.74 5.74
C GLU A 30 -0.71 -3.00 4.93
N PRO A 31 0.56 -3.41 4.85
CA PRO A 31 0.91 -4.72 4.33
C PRO A 31 0.60 -5.81 5.37
N TYR A 32 0.20 -6.98 4.89
CA TYR A 32 -0.18 -8.14 5.69
C TYR A 32 0.72 -9.32 5.33
N TRP A 33 0.90 -10.23 6.29
CA TRP A 33 1.44 -11.56 6.03
C TRP A 33 0.37 -12.64 6.23
N LEU A 34 0.16 -13.50 5.24
CA LEU A 34 -0.76 -14.64 5.34
C LEU A 34 -0.07 -15.83 5.99
N VAL A 35 -0.70 -16.38 7.04
CA VAL A 35 -0.28 -17.63 7.70
C VAL A 35 -1.37 -18.69 7.47
N ALA A 36 -1.04 -19.71 6.70
CA ALA A 36 -2.00 -20.72 6.23
C ALA A 36 -1.91 -22.07 6.99
N THR A 37 -1.20 -22.14 8.12
CA THR A 37 -0.84 -23.38 8.83
C THR A 37 -1.82 -23.82 9.92
N GLY A 38 -2.81 -22.98 10.27
CA GLY A 38 -3.79 -23.25 11.34
C GLY A 38 -3.82 -22.15 12.40
N CYS A 39 -4.71 -22.28 13.38
CA CYS A 39 -4.91 -21.27 14.43
C CYS A 39 -4.26 -21.62 15.78
N ALA A 40 -3.83 -22.86 15.99
CA ALA A 40 -3.15 -23.23 17.23
C ALA A 40 -1.89 -22.38 17.42
N VAL A 41 -1.57 -22.02 18.67
CA VAL A 41 -0.40 -21.18 19.01
C VAL A 41 0.89 -21.74 18.37
N GLY A 42 1.11 -23.05 18.48
CA GLY A 42 2.27 -23.71 17.88
C GLY A 42 2.32 -23.69 16.34
N ALA A 43 1.19 -23.46 15.66
CA ALA A 43 1.11 -23.35 14.21
C ALA A 43 1.35 -21.92 13.71
N VAL A 44 0.89 -20.91 14.47
CA VAL A 44 0.98 -19.49 14.10
C VAL A 44 2.34 -18.90 14.48
N LEU A 45 2.85 -19.22 15.67
CA LEU A 45 4.04 -18.57 16.21
C LEU A 45 5.32 -18.74 15.36
N PRO A 46 5.61 -19.89 14.73
CA PRO A 46 6.81 -20.01 13.90
C PRO A 46 6.89 -18.94 12.79
N ALA A 47 5.76 -18.63 12.15
CA ALA A 47 5.72 -17.60 11.12
C ALA A 47 5.91 -16.19 11.71
N VAL A 48 5.33 -15.91 12.88
CA VAL A 48 5.46 -14.60 13.55
C VAL A 48 6.87 -14.40 14.09
N ASP A 49 7.44 -15.41 14.73
CA ASP A 49 8.83 -15.38 15.22
C ASP A 49 9.80 -15.19 14.05
N ALA A 50 9.53 -15.78 12.89
CA ALA A 50 10.30 -15.52 11.68
C ALA A 50 10.15 -14.06 11.19
N LEU A 51 8.94 -13.48 11.19
CA LEU A 51 8.76 -12.05 10.84
C LEU A 51 9.57 -11.12 11.76
N VAL A 52 9.63 -11.47 13.05
CA VAL A 52 10.44 -10.74 14.04
C VAL A 52 11.93 -10.92 13.77
N ALA A 53 12.41 -12.16 13.67
CA ALA A 53 13.82 -12.48 13.50
C ALA A 53 14.41 -11.96 12.17
N THR A 54 13.58 -11.87 11.13
CA THR A 54 13.97 -11.33 9.82
C THR A 54 13.89 -9.81 9.73
N GLY A 55 13.35 -9.13 10.75
CA GLY A 55 13.13 -7.69 10.77
C GLY A 55 11.91 -7.22 9.97
N LEU A 56 11.18 -8.12 9.30
CA LEU A 56 10.00 -7.77 8.49
C LEU A 56 8.88 -7.15 9.32
N ARG A 57 8.71 -7.56 10.58
CA ARG A 57 7.78 -6.87 11.50
C ARG A 57 8.13 -5.38 11.61
N ASP A 58 9.40 -5.08 11.80
CA ASP A 58 9.86 -3.73 12.13
C ASP A 58 9.82 -2.79 10.92
N THR A 59 9.99 -3.32 9.71
CA THR A 59 9.85 -2.56 8.45
C THR A 59 8.40 -2.26 8.05
N GLY A 60 7.44 -3.02 8.58
CA GLY A 60 6.02 -2.69 8.44
C GLY A 60 5.02 -3.84 8.45
N TYR A 61 5.47 -5.10 8.40
CA TYR A 61 4.58 -6.27 8.44
C TYR A 61 4.09 -6.57 9.86
N ARG A 62 3.34 -5.63 10.45
CA ARG A 62 2.82 -5.70 11.83
C ARG A 62 1.46 -6.36 11.94
N ARG A 63 0.91 -6.84 10.82
CA ARG A 63 -0.37 -7.55 10.80
C ARG A 63 -0.25 -8.86 10.02
N ILE A 64 -0.82 -9.92 10.57
CA ILE A 64 -0.97 -11.20 9.90
C ILE A 64 -2.44 -11.50 9.60
N VAL A 65 -2.69 -12.32 8.60
CA VAL A 65 -4.01 -12.93 8.36
C VAL A 65 -3.90 -14.42 8.66
N VAL A 66 -4.81 -14.93 9.49
CA VAL A 66 -4.96 -16.35 9.81
C VAL A 66 -6.45 -16.71 9.66
N GLU A 67 -6.88 -17.04 8.45
CA GLU A 67 -8.31 -17.27 8.15
C GLU A 67 -8.91 -18.42 8.97
N SER A 68 -8.10 -19.46 9.24
CA SER A 68 -8.49 -20.58 10.09
C SER A 68 -8.83 -20.19 11.54
N CYS A 69 -8.46 -18.99 11.99
CA CYS A 69 -8.82 -18.50 13.32
C CYS A 69 -10.25 -17.97 13.41
N ALA A 70 -10.97 -17.72 12.30
CA ALA A 70 -12.29 -17.10 12.32
C ALA A 70 -13.31 -17.83 13.21
N ALA A 71 -13.25 -19.17 13.23
CA ALA A 71 -14.13 -20.03 14.01
C ALA A 71 -13.38 -20.94 15.00
N SER A 72 -12.09 -20.69 15.24
CA SER A 72 -11.27 -21.55 16.11
C SER A 72 -11.45 -21.22 17.58
N VAL A 73 -11.51 -22.25 18.43
CA VAL A 73 -11.45 -22.11 19.89
C VAL A 73 -10.08 -21.60 20.37
N ASP A 74 -9.01 -21.81 19.57
CA ASP A 74 -7.65 -21.38 19.89
C ASP A 74 -7.42 -19.88 19.61
N ARG A 75 -8.38 -19.18 18.99
CA ARG A 75 -8.21 -17.81 18.51
C ARG A 75 -7.69 -16.86 19.59
N VAL A 76 -8.28 -16.90 20.79
CA VAL A 76 -7.90 -15.98 21.88
C VAL A 76 -6.45 -16.21 22.29
N ALA A 77 -6.06 -17.47 22.50
CA ALA A 77 -4.69 -17.82 22.85
C ALA A 77 -3.69 -17.43 21.75
N ALA A 78 -4.05 -17.63 20.47
CA ALA A 78 -3.25 -17.22 19.33
C ALA A 78 -3.10 -15.69 19.26
N GLU A 79 -4.19 -14.94 19.38
CA GLU A 79 -4.19 -13.47 19.38
C GLU A 79 -3.30 -12.89 20.48
N ASP A 80 -3.39 -13.43 21.71
CA ASP A 80 -2.56 -12.99 22.83
C ASP A 80 -1.07 -13.29 22.58
N ALA A 81 -0.77 -14.49 22.09
CA ALA A 81 0.61 -14.89 21.79
C ALA A 81 1.24 -14.07 20.65
N VAL A 82 0.46 -13.74 19.61
CA VAL A 82 0.88 -12.89 18.49
C VAL A 82 1.04 -11.43 18.93
N ARG A 83 0.12 -10.92 19.75
CA ARG A 83 0.20 -9.56 20.31
C ARG A 83 1.43 -9.36 21.17
N ALA A 84 1.83 -10.37 21.95
CA ALA A 84 3.06 -10.34 22.73
C ALA A 84 4.34 -10.13 21.90
N ARG A 85 4.29 -10.36 20.57
CA ARG A 85 5.40 -10.12 19.62
C ARG A 85 5.30 -8.79 18.87
N GLY A 86 4.30 -7.96 19.19
CA GLY A 86 4.04 -6.69 18.53
C GLY A 86 3.37 -6.84 17.16
N VAL A 87 2.64 -7.92 16.93
CA VAL A 87 1.92 -8.21 15.69
C VAL A 87 0.42 -8.31 15.98
N ALA A 88 -0.41 -7.84 15.07
CA ALA A 88 -1.86 -7.98 15.11
C ALA A 88 -2.33 -9.17 14.26
N LEU A 89 -3.31 -9.92 14.75
CA LEU A 89 -3.94 -11.01 13.99
C LEU A 89 -5.27 -10.53 13.40
N SER A 90 -5.46 -10.77 12.10
CA SER A 90 -6.74 -10.66 11.41
C SER A 90 -7.24 -12.05 11.07
N THR A 91 -8.55 -12.27 11.19
CA THR A 91 -9.21 -13.54 10.80
C THR A 91 -9.79 -13.50 9.39
N SER A 92 -9.73 -12.35 8.72
CA SER A 92 -10.20 -12.17 7.36
C SER A 92 -9.16 -11.46 6.51
N MET A 93 -9.12 -11.80 5.22
CA MET A 93 -8.36 -11.07 4.23
C MET A 93 -8.84 -9.61 4.14
N PRO A 94 -7.92 -8.64 3.94
CA PRO A 94 -8.33 -7.26 3.69
C PRO A 94 -9.10 -7.16 2.38
N GLU A 95 -10.07 -6.26 2.32
CA GLU A 95 -10.87 -6.05 1.13
C GLU A 95 -9.97 -5.70 -0.07
N ARG A 96 -10.17 -6.40 -1.20
CA ARG A 96 -9.41 -6.22 -2.46
C ARG A 96 -7.89 -6.43 -2.32
N GLY A 97 -7.44 -7.13 -1.27
CA GLY A 97 -6.04 -7.47 -1.05
C GLY A 97 -5.38 -8.10 -2.29
N ALA A 98 -4.12 -7.74 -2.53
CA ALA A 98 -3.27 -8.41 -3.49
C ALA A 98 -2.52 -9.54 -2.79
N LEU A 99 -2.98 -10.77 -2.96
CA LEU A 99 -2.26 -11.94 -2.48
C LEU A 99 -1.07 -12.20 -3.40
N ILE A 100 0.14 -12.07 -2.85
CA ILE A 100 1.40 -12.24 -3.56
C ILE A 100 2.16 -13.39 -2.89
N ARG A 101 2.40 -14.46 -3.63
CA ARG A 101 3.07 -15.66 -3.11
C ARG A 101 4.57 -15.53 -3.33
N LEU A 102 5.31 -15.53 -2.23
CA LEU A 102 6.76 -15.48 -2.22
C LEU A 102 7.34 -16.88 -2.24
N ARG A 103 8.38 -17.06 -3.03
CA ARG A 103 9.23 -18.24 -3.06
C ARG A 103 10.68 -17.79 -3.00
N ASP A 104 11.56 -18.69 -2.61
CA ASP A 104 13.01 -18.49 -2.69
C ASP A 104 13.48 -18.15 -4.13
N THR A 105 12.82 -18.74 -5.14
CA THR A 105 13.08 -18.51 -6.58
C THR A 105 12.35 -17.31 -7.18
N SER A 106 11.67 -16.47 -6.37
CA SER A 106 10.97 -15.29 -6.91
C SER A 106 11.97 -14.34 -7.57
N SER A 107 11.76 -14.02 -8.85
CA SER A 107 12.54 -13.00 -9.54
C SER A 107 12.33 -11.64 -8.86
N PRO A 108 13.39 -10.95 -8.40
CA PRO A 108 13.27 -9.63 -7.78
C PRO A 108 12.59 -8.61 -8.69
N VAL A 109 12.88 -8.68 -9.99
CA VAL A 109 12.28 -7.82 -11.02
C VAL A 109 10.77 -8.06 -11.12
N ALA A 110 10.36 -9.31 -11.29
CA ALA A 110 8.94 -9.66 -11.38
C ALA A 110 8.18 -9.25 -10.10
N LEU A 111 8.81 -9.46 -8.94
CA LEU A 111 8.24 -9.10 -7.64
C LEU A 111 8.08 -7.58 -7.50
N ARG A 112 9.08 -6.77 -7.87
CA ARG A 112 8.96 -5.29 -7.89
C ARG A 112 7.81 -4.83 -8.78
N THR A 113 7.68 -5.42 -9.97
CA THR A 113 6.61 -5.10 -10.92
C THR A 113 5.23 -5.47 -10.37
N GLU A 114 5.08 -6.66 -9.78
CA GLU A 114 3.82 -7.10 -9.17
C GLU A 114 3.41 -6.22 -7.99
N LEU A 115 4.36 -5.93 -7.09
CA LEU A 115 4.15 -5.05 -5.93
C LEU A 115 3.78 -3.63 -6.35
N THR A 116 4.47 -3.09 -7.37
CA THR A 116 4.16 -1.77 -7.93
C THR A 116 2.76 -1.74 -8.55
N ALA A 117 2.36 -2.80 -9.27
CA ALA A 117 1.01 -2.88 -9.83
C ALA A 117 -0.07 -2.87 -8.72
N ALA A 118 0.15 -3.61 -7.63
CA ALA A 118 -0.75 -3.61 -6.48
C ALA A 118 -0.79 -2.24 -5.76
N LEU A 119 0.36 -1.60 -5.59
CA LEU A 119 0.49 -0.24 -5.05
C LEU A 119 -0.31 0.77 -5.88
N MET A 120 -0.11 0.80 -7.20
CA MET A 120 -0.81 1.75 -8.09
C MET A 120 -2.32 1.49 -8.14
N ALA A 121 -2.74 0.25 -7.92
CA ALA A 121 -4.15 -0.12 -7.79
C ALA A 121 -4.75 0.18 -6.39
N SER A 122 -3.94 0.70 -5.46
CA SER A 122 -4.28 0.93 -4.05
C SER A 122 -4.86 -0.32 -3.38
N ARG A 123 -4.23 -1.47 -3.62
CA ARG A 123 -4.60 -2.76 -3.01
C ARG A 123 -3.66 -3.06 -1.84
N PRO A 124 -4.18 -3.39 -0.63
CA PRO A 124 -3.34 -3.87 0.47
C PRO A 124 -2.53 -5.08 0.03
N TRP A 125 -1.23 -5.09 0.32
CA TRP A 125 -0.39 -6.24 0.03
C TRP A 125 -0.66 -7.34 1.05
N VAL A 126 -0.87 -8.57 0.58
CA VAL A 126 -0.95 -9.74 1.43
C VAL A 126 0.11 -10.72 0.95
N LEU A 127 1.26 -10.73 1.63
CA LEU A 127 2.36 -11.60 1.25
C LEU A 127 2.21 -12.96 1.89
N SER A 128 2.56 -14.03 1.16
CA SER A 128 2.45 -15.40 1.64
C SER A 128 3.73 -16.16 1.35
N GLY A 129 4.27 -16.84 2.36
CA GLY A 129 5.48 -17.66 2.26
C GLY A 129 6.15 -17.79 3.63
N PRO A 130 7.18 -18.66 3.75
CA PRO A 130 7.98 -18.77 4.97
C PRO A 130 8.93 -17.56 5.11
N PRO A 131 8.73 -16.64 6.07
CA PRO A 131 9.56 -15.43 6.17
C PRO A 131 11.04 -15.74 6.41
N GLY A 132 11.33 -16.78 7.19
CA GLY A 132 12.67 -17.22 7.55
C GLY A 132 13.48 -17.79 6.38
N GLU A 133 12.80 -18.29 5.34
CA GLU A 133 13.43 -18.96 4.19
C GLU A 133 13.56 -18.06 2.97
N LEU A 134 13.09 -16.80 3.05
CA LEU A 134 13.26 -15.86 1.94
C LEU A 134 14.75 -15.59 1.70
N SER A 135 15.16 -15.62 0.44
CA SER A 135 16.49 -15.15 0.04
C SER A 135 16.72 -13.70 0.50
N PRO A 136 17.98 -13.29 0.75
CA PRO A 136 18.28 -11.90 1.10
C PRO A 136 17.73 -10.90 0.06
N THR A 137 17.78 -11.26 -1.22
CA THR A 137 17.29 -10.41 -2.31
C THR A 137 15.77 -10.25 -2.29
N THR A 138 15.01 -11.35 -2.16
CA THR A 138 13.54 -11.29 -2.03
C THR A 138 13.14 -10.49 -0.80
N ARG A 139 13.83 -10.71 0.32
CA ARG A 139 13.60 -9.99 1.57
C ARG A 139 13.85 -8.49 1.42
N ALA A 140 14.93 -8.08 0.75
CA ALA A 140 15.23 -6.68 0.48
C ALA A 140 14.14 -5.99 -0.35
N VAL A 141 13.55 -6.69 -1.33
CA VAL A 141 12.43 -6.15 -2.12
C VAL A 141 11.19 -5.91 -1.25
N VAL A 142 10.76 -6.91 -0.48
CA VAL A 142 9.53 -6.78 0.34
C VAL A 142 9.72 -5.87 1.55
N ALA A 143 10.95 -5.68 2.01
CA ALA A 143 11.30 -4.83 3.16
C ALA A 143 11.69 -3.39 2.78
N ASN A 144 11.64 -3.00 1.50
CA ASN A 144 12.03 -1.67 1.06
C ASN A 144 11.15 -0.59 1.72
N GLU A 145 11.76 0.22 2.60
CA GLU A 145 11.05 1.21 3.42
C GLU A 145 10.44 2.34 2.60
N ASP A 146 11.13 2.82 1.56
CA ASP A 146 10.65 3.87 0.67
C ASP A 146 9.36 3.44 -0.04
N VAL A 147 9.29 2.19 -0.50
CA VAL A 147 8.07 1.67 -1.13
C VAL A 147 6.98 1.38 -0.11
N LEU A 148 7.34 0.85 1.07
CA LEU A 148 6.38 0.60 2.14
C LEU A 148 5.75 1.89 2.68
N GLU A 149 6.45 3.02 2.65
CA GLU A 149 5.87 4.35 2.92
C GLU A 149 4.76 4.69 1.92
N LEU A 150 4.97 4.40 0.63
CA LEU A 150 3.96 4.63 -0.40
C LEU A 150 2.75 3.70 -0.26
N VAL A 151 2.96 2.46 0.20
CA VAL A 151 1.86 1.51 0.49
C VAL A 151 0.94 2.09 1.56
N ARG A 152 1.52 2.69 2.60
CA ARG A 152 0.82 3.28 3.74
C ARG A 152 0.27 4.70 3.50
N ASP A 153 0.22 5.15 2.26
CA ASP A 153 -0.37 6.45 1.90
C ASP A 153 -1.86 6.51 2.24
N GLU A 154 -2.20 7.27 3.28
CA GLU A 154 -3.56 7.44 3.82
C GLU A 154 -4.56 7.98 2.80
N ARG A 155 -4.07 8.71 1.79
CA ARG A 155 -4.94 9.19 0.71
C ARG A 155 -5.59 8.04 -0.06
N ALA A 156 -4.94 6.88 -0.11
CA ALA A 156 -5.43 5.67 -0.77
C ALA A 156 -6.00 5.93 -2.18
N ALA A 157 -5.46 6.92 -2.89
CA ALA A 157 -5.94 7.28 -4.21
C ALA A 157 -5.67 6.12 -5.18
N ARG A 158 -6.65 5.75 -6.00
CA ARG A 158 -6.36 4.83 -7.12
C ARG A 158 -5.54 5.56 -8.17
N GLY A 159 -4.53 4.88 -8.72
CA GLY A 159 -3.78 5.41 -9.84
C GLY A 159 -4.61 5.45 -11.12
N GLY A 160 -4.40 6.50 -11.92
CA GLY A 160 -4.90 6.62 -13.28
C GLY A 160 -3.91 6.05 -14.29
N THR A 161 -4.42 5.44 -15.35
CA THR A 161 -3.60 5.03 -16.50
C THR A 161 -3.29 6.27 -17.34
N VAL A 162 -2.01 6.56 -17.54
CA VAL A 162 -1.53 7.62 -18.43
C VAL A 162 -1.27 7.06 -19.82
N ARG A 163 -0.68 5.86 -19.89
CA ARG A 163 -0.47 5.11 -21.13
C ARG A 163 -0.43 3.61 -20.84
N GLU A 164 -1.06 2.80 -21.66
CA GLU A 164 -0.97 1.34 -21.58
C GLU A 164 -1.06 0.76 -23.00
N ASN A 165 -0.08 -0.07 -23.36
CA ASN A 165 -0.04 -0.80 -24.62
C ASN A 165 0.67 -2.16 -24.41
N ALA A 166 0.96 -2.86 -25.51
CA ALA A 166 1.62 -4.17 -25.44
C ALA A 166 3.01 -4.11 -24.79
N ASP A 167 3.69 -2.98 -24.94
CA ASP A 167 5.08 -2.83 -24.59
C ASP A 167 5.33 -2.23 -23.20
N GLU A 168 4.39 -1.43 -22.68
CA GLU A 168 4.60 -0.68 -21.45
C GLU A 168 3.30 -0.25 -20.78
N VAL A 169 3.42 0.04 -19.48
CA VAL A 169 2.36 0.61 -18.66
C VAL A 169 2.91 1.80 -17.91
N ILE A 170 2.21 2.93 -18.01
CA ILE A 170 2.49 4.14 -17.27
C ILE A 170 1.25 4.51 -16.48
N ARG A 171 1.42 4.58 -15.16
CA ARG A 171 0.37 4.98 -14.22
C ARG A 171 0.85 6.12 -13.36
N SER A 172 -0.07 7.00 -12.97
CA SER A 172 0.19 8.03 -11.97
C SER A 172 -0.81 7.92 -10.84
N ARG A 173 -0.40 8.25 -9.61
CA ARG A 173 -1.26 8.23 -8.42
C ARG A 173 -0.87 9.39 -7.52
N ALA A 174 -1.85 10.08 -6.95
CA ALA A 174 -1.58 11.08 -5.93
C ALA A 174 -1.03 10.40 -4.65
N ASN A 175 -0.05 11.03 -4.01
CA ASN A 175 0.57 10.58 -2.77
C ASN A 175 0.52 11.70 -1.72
N GLY A 176 -0.15 11.45 -0.59
CA GLY A 176 -0.43 12.48 0.40
C GLY A 176 -1.18 13.69 -0.18
N LEU A 177 -0.97 14.87 0.41
CA LEU A 177 -1.70 16.08 0.01
C LEU A 177 -1.21 16.69 -1.30
N LYS A 178 0.09 16.60 -1.59
CA LYS A 178 0.74 17.31 -2.71
C LYS A 178 1.67 16.46 -3.58
N GLY A 179 1.96 15.21 -3.19
CA GLY A 179 2.87 14.35 -3.92
C GLY A 179 2.22 13.63 -5.09
N LEU A 180 3.05 13.16 -6.01
CA LEU A 180 2.67 12.29 -7.12
C LEU A 180 3.64 11.11 -7.17
N ILE A 181 3.10 9.90 -7.36
CA ILE A 181 3.91 8.74 -7.74
C ILE A 181 3.62 8.36 -9.19
N VAL A 182 4.65 7.96 -9.90
CA VAL A 182 4.57 7.52 -11.30
C VAL A 182 5.25 6.17 -11.43
N ALA A 183 4.51 5.18 -11.92
CA ALA A 183 5.05 3.87 -12.28
C ALA A 183 5.29 3.83 -13.79
N LEU A 184 6.50 3.43 -14.19
CA LEU A 184 6.92 3.24 -15.58
C LEU A 184 7.37 1.80 -15.75
N THR A 185 6.46 0.94 -16.21
CA THR A 185 6.69 -0.50 -16.33
C THR A 185 7.00 -0.88 -17.77
N ASN A 186 8.12 -1.55 -17.99
CA ASN A 186 8.51 -2.11 -19.28
C ASN A 186 8.00 -3.56 -19.38
N ARG A 187 7.09 -3.84 -20.33
CA ARG A 187 6.58 -5.20 -20.60
C ARG A 187 7.43 -5.97 -21.62
N ARG A 188 8.42 -5.31 -22.23
CA ARG A 188 9.33 -5.93 -23.19
C ARG A 188 10.29 -6.89 -22.46
N ASP A 189 10.86 -7.82 -23.22
CA ASP A 189 11.86 -8.80 -22.79
C ASP A 189 13.31 -8.26 -22.83
N GLN A 190 13.48 -7.00 -23.25
CA GLN A 190 14.74 -6.28 -23.27
C GLN A 190 14.62 -4.91 -22.59
N PRO A 191 15.73 -4.35 -22.05
CA PRO A 191 15.73 -2.99 -21.53
C PRO A 191 15.25 -1.97 -22.57
N ALA A 192 14.46 -1.00 -22.13
CA ALA A 192 13.90 0.04 -23.00
C ALA A 192 13.77 1.36 -22.27
N ASP A 193 13.84 2.46 -23.01
CA ASP A 193 13.56 3.78 -22.47
C ASP A 193 12.03 3.97 -22.35
N VAL A 194 11.54 4.05 -21.11
CA VAL A 194 10.12 4.25 -20.80
C VAL A 194 9.95 5.64 -20.21
N THR A 195 9.40 6.56 -21.00
CA THR A 195 9.27 7.97 -20.64
C THR A 195 7.87 8.52 -20.88
N VAL A 196 7.45 9.47 -20.05
CA VAL A 196 6.16 10.18 -20.16
C VAL A 196 6.37 11.68 -20.21
N ALA A 197 5.53 12.37 -20.99
CA ALA A 197 5.54 13.82 -21.02
C ALA A 197 5.06 14.37 -19.66
N VAL A 198 5.79 15.34 -19.11
CA VAL A 198 5.48 15.99 -17.83
C VAL A 198 4.09 16.63 -17.86
N GLY A 199 3.71 17.24 -18.99
CA GLY A 199 2.36 17.80 -19.18
C GLY A 199 1.24 16.76 -19.15
N ALA A 200 1.49 15.51 -19.56
CA ALA A 200 0.50 14.43 -19.48
C ALA A 200 0.19 14.00 -18.03
N LEU A 201 1.05 14.39 -17.09
CA LEU A 201 0.86 14.18 -15.65
C LEU A 201 0.25 15.41 -14.96
N GLY A 202 -0.10 16.46 -15.72
CA GLY A 202 -0.56 17.74 -15.15
C GLY A 202 0.54 18.53 -14.44
N LEU A 203 1.81 18.25 -14.76
CA LEU A 203 2.97 18.91 -14.18
C LEU A 203 3.58 19.92 -15.17
N SER A 204 4.43 20.81 -14.66
CA SER A 204 5.18 21.78 -15.46
C SER A 204 6.48 22.19 -14.79
N GLY A 205 7.46 22.68 -15.57
CA GLY A 205 8.74 23.14 -15.05
C GLY A 205 9.74 22.01 -14.78
N THR A 206 10.75 22.30 -13.95
CA THR A 206 11.74 21.31 -13.53
C THR A 206 11.13 20.34 -12.54
N ILE A 207 11.16 19.05 -12.87
CA ILE A 207 10.64 17.98 -12.00
C ILE A 207 11.80 17.31 -11.30
N ARG A 208 11.66 17.13 -9.98
CA ARG A 208 12.60 16.36 -9.16
C ARG A 208 11.86 15.20 -8.54
N GLY A 209 12.53 14.06 -8.47
CA GLY A 209 11.99 12.87 -7.83
C GLY A 209 13.09 11.86 -7.57
N PHE A 210 12.69 10.72 -7.02
CA PHE A 210 13.57 9.58 -6.88
C PHE A 210 12.80 8.30 -7.14
N ASP A 211 13.49 7.28 -7.64
CA ASP A 211 12.96 5.94 -7.75
C ASP A 211 12.98 5.26 -6.38
N ALA A 212 11.81 4.91 -5.84
CA ALA A 212 11.68 4.31 -4.52
C ALA A 212 12.31 2.91 -4.43
N TRP A 213 12.48 2.21 -5.56
CA TRP A 213 13.12 0.89 -5.55
C TRP A 213 14.63 0.95 -5.39
N SER A 214 15.29 1.93 -6.00
CA SER A 214 16.75 2.05 -6.03
C SER A 214 17.31 3.21 -5.19
N GLY A 215 16.46 4.15 -4.77
CA GLY A 215 16.87 5.42 -4.16
C GLY A 215 17.49 6.41 -5.16
N GLN A 216 17.59 6.06 -6.44
CA GLN A 216 18.20 6.92 -7.45
C GLN A 216 17.40 8.21 -7.60
N ARG A 217 18.07 9.36 -7.47
CA ARG A 217 17.47 10.68 -7.64
C ARG A 217 17.58 11.14 -9.08
N PHE A 218 16.57 11.87 -9.53
CA PHE A 218 16.46 12.39 -10.88
C PHE A 218 16.02 13.84 -10.88
N GLU A 219 16.43 14.54 -11.93
CA GLU A 219 15.97 15.87 -12.27
C GLU A 219 15.69 15.92 -13.77
N TRP A 220 14.46 16.30 -14.14
CA TRP A 220 14.02 16.38 -15.53
C TRP A 220 13.70 17.82 -15.90
N ARG A 221 14.27 18.28 -17.02
CA ARG A 221 14.15 19.65 -17.53
C ARG A 221 13.51 19.71 -18.92
N ASP A 222 13.60 18.63 -19.68
CA ASP A 222 13.20 18.59 -21.10
C ASP A 222 11.73 18.21 -21.30
N GLY A 223 10.90 18.39 -20.27
CA GLY A 223 9.47 18.09 -20.34
C GLY A 223 9.11 16.61 -20.45
N ARG A 224 10.08 15.68 -20.30
CA ARG A 224 9.86 14.24 -20.20
C ARG A 224 10.48 13.69 -18.93
N LEU A 225 9.78 12.79 -18.26
CA LEU A 225 10.30 12.04 -17.12
C LEU A 225 10.32 10.54 -17.41
N GLY A 226 11.25 9.84 -16.76
CA GLY A 226 11.52 8.42 -16.96
C GLY A 226 12.98 8.17 -17.35
N GLY A 227 13.23 7.02 -17.95
CA GLY A 227 14.55 6.59 -18.38
C GLY A 227 14.58 5.10 -18.73
N LEU A 228 15.78 4.54 -18.77
CA LEU A 228 16.01 3.13 -19.06
C LEU A 228 15.40 2.24 -17.96
N VAL A 229 14.50 1.34 -18.35
CA VAL A 229 13.87 0.34 -17.48
C VAL A 229 14.25 -1.04 -17.97
N GLY A 230 14.68 -1.92 -17.05
CA GLY A 230 15.03 -3.30 -17.36
C GLY A 230 13.86 -4.09 -17.96
N ALA A 231 14.16 -5.22 -18.59
CA ALA A 231 13.15 -6.13 -19.13
C ALA A 231 12.18 -6.59 -18.04
N GLY A 232 10.87 -6.43 -18.24
CA GLY A 232 9.83 -6.81 -17.27
C GLY A 232 9.83 -6.00 -15.97
N ASP A 233 10.67 -4.97 -15.83
CA ASP A 233 10.87 -4.22 -14.59
C ASP A 233 10.05 -2.92 -14.58
N THR A 234 10.16 -2.19 -13.47
CA THR A 234 9.47 -0.92 -13.28
C THR A 234 10.33 0.10 -12.55
N LEU A 235 10.23 1.36 -12.96
CA LEU A 235 10.59 2.49 -12.11
C LEU A 235 9.37 2.90 -11.29
N LEU A 236 9.57 3.28 -10.04
CA LEU A 236 8.55 3.82 -9.16
C LEU A 236 8.99 5.18 -8.63
N ILE A 237 8.66 6.23 -9.37
CA ILE A 237 9.16 7.58 -9.12
C ILE A 237 8.23 8.29 -8.13
N ARG A 238 8.78 8.75 -7.00
CA ARG A 238 8.11 9.68 -6.08
C ARG A 238 8.52 11.12 -6.41
N ILE A 239 7.52 11.97 -6.62
CA ILE A 239 7.64 13.41 -6.86
C ILE A 239 7.00 14.13 -5.68
N THR A 240 7.71 15.08 -5.08
CA THR A 240 7.30 15.85 -3.89
C THR A 240 7.25 17.34 -4.18
#